data_AF-A0AAV9LER9-F1
#
_entry.id   AF-A0AAV9LER9-F1
#
_cell.length_a   1.000
_cell.length_b   1.000
_cell.length_c   1.000
_cell.angle_alpha   90.00
_cell.angle_beta   90.00
_cell.angle_gamma   90.00
#
_symmetry.space_group_name_H-M   'P 1'
#
loop_
_entity.id
_entity.type
_entity.pdbx_description
1 polymer ?
#
loop_
_entity_poly.entity_id
_entity_poly.type
_entity_poly.pdbx_seq_one_letter_code
_entity_poly.pdbx_strand_id
1 'polypeptide(L)'
;MFKTNIADIYAAYANVESKICVANIENDIREYINDYRMMAAIPWNTVDNVLIPINVKQMNHWVLAVLLLVERHIHVYDSYTTAGHDSFVRVEIQKLA
;
A
#
# COMPACT_ATOMS: atom_id res chain seq x y z
N MET A 1 -4.43 -13.88 8.13
CA MET A 1 -3.33 -13.70 9.11
C MET A 1 -2.75 -12.31 8.87
N PHE A 2 -3.52 -11.28 9.23
CA PHE A 2 -3.15 -9.87 9.02
C PHE A 2 -2.59 -9.36 10.35
N LYS A 3 -1.26 -9.28 10.44
CA LYS A 3 -0.46 -8.71 11.53
C LYS A 3 0.75 -8.06 10.84
N THR A 4 1.23 -6.87 11.17
CA THR A 4 1.03 -5.99 12.35
C THR A 4 1.27 -4.54 11.93
N ASN A 5 0.79 -3.62 12.77
CA ASN A 5 1.15 -2.20 12.96
C ASN A 5 1.81 -1.48 11.77
N ILE A 6 1.09 -0.52 11.18
CA ILE A 6 1.60 0.38 10.13
C ILE A 6 2.96 0.98 10.51
N ALA A 7 3.23 1.21 11.81
CA ALA A 7 4.52 1.69 12.29
C ALA A 7 5.67 0.69 12.03
N ASP A 8 5.44 -0.61 12.15
CA ASP A 8 6.46 -1.64 11.94
C ASP A 8 6.79 -1.78 10.43
N ILE A 9 5.77 -1.63 9.58
CA ILE A 9 5.94 -1.63 8.11
C ILE A 9 6.72 -0.40 7.66
N TYR A 10 6.38 0.77 8.20
CA TYR A 10 7.12 2.00 7.95
C TYR A 10 8.57 1.90 8.42
N ALA A 11 8.81 1.32 9.60
CA ALA A 11 10.16 1.10 10.13
C ALA A 11 10.98 0.13 9.26
N ALA A 12 10.37 -0.94 8.74
CA ALA A 12 11.03 -1.86 7.83
C ALA A 12 11.36 -1.20 6.47
N TYR A 13 10.45 -0.38 5.95
CA TYR A 13 10.66 0.38 4.73
C TYR A 13 11.77 1.44 4.88
N ALA A 14 11.79 2.16 6.00
CA ALA A 14 12.79 3.20 6.28
C ALA A 14 14.21 2.65 6.50
N ASN A 15 14.36 1.36 6.81
CA ASN A 15 15.66 0.71 7.06
C ASN A 15 16.28 0.07 5.81
N VAL A 16 15.59 0.07 4.67
CA VAL A 16 16.21 -0.33 3.40
C VAL A 16 17.16 0.79 3.01
N GLU A 17 18.48 0.53 3.05
CA GLU A 17 19.54 1.40 2.50
C GLU A 17 19.39 1.51 0.97
N SER A 18 18.29 2.08 0.51
CA SER A 18 18.15 2.49 -0.88
C SER A 18 18.86 3.83 -1.02
N LYS A 19 20.00 3.80 -1.72
CA LYS A 19 20.80 4.94 -2.14
C LYS A 19 20.09 5.78 -3.21
N ILE A 20 18.80 6.03 -3.04
CA ILE A 20 18.00 6.87 -3.92
C ILE A 20 17.62 8.10 -3.10
N CYS A 21 18.08 9.26 -3.58
CA CYS A 21 17.87 10.62 -3.10
C CYS A 21 16.89 10.75 -1.93
N VAL A 22 17.34 11.39 -0.84
CA VAL A 22 16.52 11.75 0.35
C VAL A 22 15.42 12.73 -0.06
N ALA A 23 14.43 12.22 -0.77
CA ALA A 23 13.13 12.82 -0.91
C ALA A 23 12.40 12.52 0.40
N ASN A 24 11.64 13.49 0.92
CA ASN A 24 10.88 13.29 2.16
C ASN A 24 9.78 12.28 1.84
N ILE A 25 10.05 10.99 2.07
CA ILE A 25 9.19 9.85 1.74
C ILE A 25 7.74 10.09 2.20
N GLU A 26 7.56 10.63 3.39
CA GLU A 26 6.24 10.99 3.93
C GLU A 26 5.53 12.07 3.07
N ASN A 27 6.28 13.08 2.64
CA ASN A 27 5.78 14.15 1.79
C ASN A 27 5.46 13.65 0.37
N ASP A 28 6.32 12.82 -0.22
CA ASP A 28 6.11 12.29 -1.56
C ASP A 28 4.96 11.27 -1.61
N ILE A 29 4.82 10.40 -0.59
CA ILE A 29 3.68 9.49 -0.46
C ILE A 29 2.38 10.29 -0.31
N ARG A 30 2.39 11.34 0.52
CA ARG A 30 1.23 12.22 0.70
C ARG A 30 0.86 12.95 -0.58
N GLU A 31 1.84 13.45 -1.33
CA GLU A 31 1.60 14.09 -2.63
C GLU A 31 1.08 13.09 -3.68
N TYR A 32 1.56 11.85 -3.66
CA TYR A 32 1.07 10.76 -4.51
C TYR A 32 -0.37 10.35 -4.18
N ILE A 33 -0.71 10.16 -2.90
CA ILE A 33 -2.07 9.81 -2.47
C ILE A 33 -3.07 10.93 -2.83
N ASN A 34 -2.64 12.18 -2.75
CA ASN A 34 -3.47 13.33 -3.11
C ASN A 34 -3.44 13.64 -4.63
N ASP A 35 -2.80 12.80 -5.43
CA ASP A 35 -2.68 12.94 -6.90
C ASP A 35 -1.98 14.25 -7.35
N TYR A 36 -1.29 14.94 -6.43
CA TYR A 36 -0.52 16.16 -6.73
C TYR A 36 0.77 15.84 -7.46
N ARG A 37 1.26 14.61 -7.33
CA ARG A 37 2.51 14.18 -7.93
C ARG A 37 2.42 12.73 -8.37
N MET A 38 2.00 12.53 -9.61
CA MET A 38 2.08 11.24 -10.27
C MET A 38 3.55 10.98 -10.64
N MET A 39 4.14 9.89 -10.13
CA MET A 39 5.50 9.46 -10.49
C MET A 39 5.53 8.86 -11.91
N ALA A 40 4.94 9.56 -12.90
CA ALA A 40 4.78 9.10 -14.27
C ALA A 40 6.12 8.94 -15.04
N ALA A 41 7.21 9.44 -14.47
CA ALA A 41 8.56 9.32 -15.03
C ALA A 41 9.36 8.13 -14.48
N ILE A 42 8.83 7.35 -13.52
CA ILE A 42 9.54 6.18 -12.99
C ILE A 42 9.24 4.97 -13.89
N PRO A 43 10.27 4.35 -14.49
CA PRO A 43 10.07 3.13 -15.26
C PRO A 43 9.48 2.01 -14.38
N TRP A 44 8.41 1.34 -14.83
CA TRP A 44 7.78 0.25 -14.08
C TRP A 44 8.73 -0.90 -13.74
N ASN A 45 9.75 -1.12 -14.57
CA ASN A 45 10.77 -2.14 -14.34
C ASN A 45 11.76 -1.78 -13.21
N THR A 46 11.70 -0.58 -12.66
CA THR A 46 12.50 -0.16 -11.48
C THR A 46 11.64 -0.04 -10.23
N VAL A 47 10.36 -0.40 -10.29
CA VAL A 47 9.44 -0.34 -9.15
C VAL A 47 9.30 -1.75 -8.57
N ASP A 48 9.66 -1.91 -7.29
CA ASP A 48 9.48 -3.19 -6.59
C ASP A 48 8.06 -3.35 -6.04
N ASN A 49 7.46 -2.25 -5.57
CA ASN A 49 6.20 -2.25 -4.82
C ASN A 49 5.26 -1.14 -5.30
N VAL A 50 3.97 -1.46 -5.46
CA VAL A 50 2.92 -0.49 -5.84
C VAL A 50 1.89 -0.39 -4.72
N LEU A 51 1.65 0.83 -4.24
CA LEU A 51 0.61 1.12 -3.24
C LEU A 51 -0.72 1.39 -3.92
N ILE A 52 -1.76 0.65 -3.53
CA ILE A 52 -3.11 0.76 -4.08
C ILE A 52 -4.09 0.97 -2.92
N PRO A 53 -4.58 2.20 -2.70
CA PRO A 53 -5.66 2.43 -1.73
C PRO A 53 -6.98 1.86 -2.28
N ILE A 54 -7.69 1.06 -1.49
CA ILE A 54 -8.93 0.39 -1.88
C ILE A 54 -10.04 0.79 -0.94
N ASN A 55 -11.14 1.30 -1.50
CA ASN A 55 -12.30 1.70 -0.74
C ASN A 55 -13.25 0.51 -0.53
N VAL A 56 -13.41 0.09 0.72
CA VAL A 56 -14.41 -0.90 1.13
C VAL A 56 -15.72 -0.17 1.42
N LYS A 57 -16.51 0.08 0.37
CA LYS A 57 -17.70 0.92 0.42
C LYS A 57 -18.70 0.52 1.51
N GLN A 58 -18.91 -0.78 1.73
CA GLN A 58 -19.84 -1.26 2.75
C GLN A 58 -19.42 -0.88 4.18
N MET A 59 -18.13 -0.62 4.39
CA MET A 59 -17.53 -0.31 5.68
C MET A 59 -17.20 1.18 5.83
N ASN A 60 -17.35 2.01 4.79
CA ASN A 60 -16.81 3.36 4.73
C ASN A 60 -15.34 3.43 5.19
N HIS A 61 -14.56 2.42 4.80
CA HIS A 61 -13.21 2.17 5.28
C HIS A 61 -12.25 2.00 4.12
N TRP A 62 -11.01 2.47 4.28
CA TRP A 62 -9.96 2.31 3.29
C TRP A 62 -8.94 1.29 3.76
N VAL A 63 -8.63 0.34 2.88
CA VAL A 63 -7.54 -0.61 3.07
C VAL A 63 -6.41 -0.28 2.10
N LEU A 64 -5.18 -0.61 2.48
CA LEU A 64 -4.01 -0.42 1.64
C LEU A 64 -3.56 -1.77 1.08
N ALA A 65 -3.66 -1.95 -0.22
CA ALA A 65 -3.02 -3.08 -0.90
C ALA A 65 -1.62 -2.68 -1.38
N VAL A 66 -0.68 -3.61 -1.27
CA VAL A 66 0.69 -3.48 -1.74
C VAL A 66 0.94 -4.62 -2.72
N LEU A 67 1.08 -4.28 -4.00
CA LEU A 67 1.47 -5.21 -5.04
C LEU A 67 2.99 -5.28 -5.10
N LEU A 68 3.56 -6.41 -4.67
CA LEU A 68 4.97 -6.74 -4.84
C LEU A 68 5.17 -7.25 -6.27
N LEU A 69 5.77 -6.45 -7.15
CA LEU A 69 5.90 -6.78 -8.58
C LEU A 69 6.87 -7.92 -8.82
N VAL A 70 7.95 -7.98 -8.04
CA VAL A 70 8.97 -9.04 -8.12
C VAL A 70 8.39 -10.38 -7.69
N GLU A 71 7.68 -10.40 -6.56
CA GLU A 71 7.11 -11.63 -5.99
C GLU A 71 5.75 -12.01 -6.57
N ARG A 72 5.11 -11.08 -7.30
CA ARG A 72 3.76 -11.22 -7.85
C ARG A 72 2.71 -11.51 -6.77
N HIS A 73 2.88 -10.90 -5.60
CA HIS A 73 1.98 -11.03 -4.45
C HIS A 73 1.29 -9.71 -4.14
N ILE A 74 0.07 -9.81 -3.62
CA ILE A 74 -0.66 -8.67 -3.06
C ILE A 74 -0.74 -8.86 -1.55
N HIS A 75 -0.14 -7.94 -0.80
CA HIS A 75 -0.36 -7.81 0.65
C HIS A 75 -1.45 -6.79 0.92
N VAL A 76 -2.30 -7.07 1.90
CA VAL A 76 -3.40 -6.19 2.26
C VAL A 76 -3.22 -5.78 3.70
N TYR A 77 -3.19 -4.47 3.93
CA TYR A 77 -3.07 -3.87 5.24
C TYR A 77 -4.36 -3.18 5.60
N ASP A 78 -4.86 -3.56 6.76
CA ASP A 78 -6.14 -3.13 7.27
C ASP A 78 -5.98 -2.61 8.69
N SER A 79 -6.31 -1.33 8.91
CA SER A 79 -6.29 -0.71 10.23
C SER A 79 -7.58 -0.97 11.03
N TYR A 80 -8.61 -1.53 10.40
CA TYR A 80 -9.88 -1.86 11.04
C TYR A 80 -10.00 -3.37 11.21
N THR A 81 -10.20 -3.82 12.45
CA THR A 81 -10.30 -5.25 12.76
C THR A 81 -11.58 -5.52 13.53
N THR A 82 -12.61 -5.98 12.82
CA THR A 82 -13.90 -6.41 13.41
C THR A 82 -14.37 -7.73 12.81
N ALA A 83 -15.26 -8.43 13.52
CA ALA A 83 -15.73 -9.74 13.08
C ALA A 83 -16.47 -9.65 11.73
N GLY A 84 -16.06 -10.48 10.76
CA GLY A 84 -16.64 -10.49 9.42
C GLY A 84 -16.10 -9.42 8.47
N HIS A 85 -15.28 -8.49 8.95
CA HIS A 85 -14.69 -7.41 8.15
C HIS A 85 -13.85 -7.92 6.98
N ASP A 86 -12.99 -8.91 7.25
CA ASP A 86 -12.11 -9.53 6.25
C ASP A 86 -12.87 -10.05 5.02
N SER A 87 -14.15 -10.42 5.17
CA SER A 87 -14.96 -10.90 4.04
C SER A 87 -15.28 -9.80 3.03
N PHE A 88 -15.59 -8.59 3.51
CA PHE A 88 -15.87 -7.43 2.66
C PHE A 88 -14.60 -6.92 2.00
N VAL A 89 -13.50 -6.87 2.75
CA VAL A 89 -12.18 -6.52 2.23
C VAL A 89 -11.81 -7.46 1.10
N ARG A 90 -11.94 -8.78 1.32
CA ARG A 90 -11.61 -9.80 0.31
C ARG A 90 -12.40 -9.64 -0.98
N VAL A 91 -13.69 -9.27 -0.92
CA VAL A 91 -14.52 -9.03 -2.12
C VAL A 91 -13.95 -7.88 -2.95
N GLU A 92 -13.48 -6.80 -2.32
CA GLU A 92 -12.87 -5.68 -3.04
C GLU A 92 -11.49 -6.05 -3.62
N ILE A 93 -10.66 -6.79 -2.88
CA ILE A 93 -9.35 -7.25 -3.37
C ILE A 93 -9.48 -8.17 -4.58
N GLN A 94 -10.47 -9.06 -4.59
CA GLN A 94 -10.70 -9.99 -5.71
C GLN A 94 -11.03 -9.28 -7.03
N LYS A 95 -11.46 -8.02 -7.01
CA LYS A 95 -11.68 -7.22 -8.23
C LYS A 95 -10.38 -6.76 -8.89
N LEU A 96 -9.25 -6.84 -8.17
CA LEU A 96 -7.92 -6.49 -8.68
C LEU A 96 -7.17 -7.69 -9.28
N ALA A 97 -7.74 -8.90 -9.15
CA ALA A 97 -7.17 -10.14 -9.68
C ALA A 97 -7.65 -10.45 -11.09
#